data_AF-A0A6V8NK04-F1
#
_entry.id   AF-A0A6V8NK04-F1
#
_cell.length_a   1.000
_cell.length_b   1.000
_cell.length_c   1.000
_cell.angle_alpha   90.00
_cell.angle_beta   90.00
_cell.angle_gamma   90.00
#
_symmetry.space_group_name_H-M   'P 1'
#
loop_
_entity.id
_entity.type
_entity.pdbx_description
1 polymer ?
#
loop_
_entity_poly.entity_id
_entity_poly.type
_entity_poly.pdbx_seq_one_letter_code
_entity_poly.pdbx_strand_id
1 'polypeptide(L)'
;AEDVIALAQEIANRSGLTALISHNPGEAVQGADVLYTDVWASMGQERDQEERARIFGPFQINSRLISRAREDAIIMHCLPAHRGEEITDEIMSHPRCVIYDQAENRLHAQKAVLKFLYQ
;
A
#
# COMPACT_ATOMS: atom_id res chain seq x y z
N ALA A 1 -1.46 15.62 9.79
CA ALA A 1 -1.23 15.07 8.43
C ALA A 1 -0.33 16.01 7.63
N GLU A 2 -0.60 17.32 7.62
CA GLU A 2 0.24 18.33 6.96
C GLU A 2 1.72 18.25 7.38
N ASP A 3 2.01 18.08 8.68
CA ASP A 3 3.39 17.93 9.17
C ASP A 3 4.11 16.70 8.59
N VAL A 4 3.40 15.59 8.40
CA VAL A 4 3.97 14.34 7.87
C VAL A 4 4.25 14.47 6.38
N ILE A 5 3.33 15.11 5.64
CA ILE A 5 3.50 15.37 4.20
C ILE A 5 4.68 16.32 3.97
N ALA A 6 4.76 17.41 4.74
CA ALA A 6 5.86 18.36 4.65
C ALA A 6 7.21 17.69 4.93
N LEU A 7 7.27 16.85 5.97
CA LEU A 7 8.48 16.08 6.29
C LEU A 7 8.85 15.09 5.17
N ALA A 8 7.88 14.38 4.61
CA ALA A 8 8.14 13.45 3.49
C ALA A 8 8.68 14.18 2.26
N GLN A 9 8.13 15.35 1.93
CA GLN A 9 8.61 16.20 0.83
C GLN A 9 10.02 16.74 1.08
N GLU A 10 10.32 17.15 2.32
CA GLU A 10 11.67 17.60 2.70
C GLU A 10 12.71 16.48 2.51
N ILE A 11 12.41 15.28 3.01
CA ILE A 11 13.28 14.11 2.88
C ILE A 11 13.46 13.77 1.39
N ALA A 12 12.38 13.76 0.60
CA ALA A 12 12.44 13.47 -0.83
C ALA A 12 13.37 14.45 -1.56
N ASN A 13 13.22 15.76 -1.32
CA ASN A 13 14.05 16.80 -1.93
C ASN A 13 15.53 16.63 -1.60
N ARG A 14 15.86 16.26 -0.36
CA ARG A 14 17.24 16.05 0.10
C ARG A 14 17.87 14.78 -0.47
N SER A 15 17.05 13.77 -0.75
CA SER A 15 17.49 12.47 -1.27
C SER A 15 17.44 12.36 -2.79
N GLY A 16 17.01 13.41 -3.50
CA GLY A 16 16.81 13.37 -4.97
C GLY A 16 15.64 12.47 -5.38
N LEU A 17 14.69 12.23 -4.48
CA LEU A 17 13.47 11.47 -4.72
C LEU A 17 12.30 12.41 -5.01
N THR A 18 11.22 11.86 -5.58
CA THR A 18 9.98 12.60 -5.82
C THR A 18 8.87 12.05 -4.92
N ALA A 19 8.09 12.94 -4.32
CA ALA A 19 6.88 12.59 -3.57
C ALA A 19 5.66 13.20 -4.28
N LEU A 20 4.76 12.34 -4.76
CA LEU A 20 3.52 12.73 -5.45
C LEU A 20 2.33 12.39 -4.57
N ILE A 21 1.41 13.34 -4.39
CA ILE A 21 0.10 13.10 -3.80
C ILE A 21 -0.93 13.29 -4.91
N SER A 22 -1.73 12.26 -5.17
CA SER A 22 -2.75 12.29 -6.21
C SER A 22 -4.04 11.65 -5.73
N HIS A 23 -5.16 12.20 -6.21
CA HIS A 23 -6.49 11.61 -6.08
C HIS A 23 -6.87 10.75 -7.30
N ASN A 24 -5.95 10.59 -8.27
CA ASN A 24 -6.13 9.73 -9.42
C ASN A 24 -5.28 8.46 -9.27
N PRO A 25 -5.88 7.30 -8.93
CA PRO A 25 -5.12 6.07 -8.73
C PRO A 25 -4.40 5.64 -10.01
N GLY A 26 -4.96 5.95 -11.18
CA GLY A 26 -4.35 5.64 -12.47
C GLY A 26 -3.06 6.41 -12.75
N GLU A 27 -2.95 7.64 -12.24
CA GLU A 27 -1.71 8.42 -12.28
C GLU A 27 -0.69 7.86 -11.30
N ALA A 28 -1.13 7.54 -10.07
CA ALA A 28 -0.26 7.07 -9.00
C ALA A 28 0.43 5.74 -9.30
N VAL A 29 -0.21 4.84 -10.07
CA VAL A 29 0.37 3.52 -10.41
C VAL A 29 1.18 3.50 -11.70
N GLN A 30 1.21 4.60 -12.46
CA GLN A 30 1.84 4.62 -13.78
C GLN A 30 3.34 4.32 -13.67
N GLY A 31 3.76 3.16 -14.20
CA GLY A 31 5.16 2.75 -14.15
C GLY A 31 5.69 2.38 -12.77
N ALA A 32 4.81 2.16 -11.78
CA ALA A 32 5.21 1.73 -10.43
C ALA A 32 5.82 0.33 -10.44
N ASP A 33 6.88 0.13 -9.64
CA ASP A 33 7.47 -1.19 -9.34
C ASP A 33 6.78 -1.90 -8.17
N VAL A 34 6.13 -1.14 -7.28
CA VAL A 34 5.45 -1.65 -6.09
C VAL A 34 4.12 -0.93 -5.94
N LEU A 35 3.05 -1.71 -5.74
CA LEU A 35 1.75 -1.19 -5.35
C LEU A 35 1.45 -1.64 -3.93
N TYR A 36 1.02 -0.70 -3.09
CA TYR A 36 0.70 -0.95 -1.69
C TYR A 36 -0.68 -0.38 -1.38
N THR A 37 -1.55 -1.18 -0.79
CA THR A 37 -2.84 -0.72 -0.24
C THR A 37 -3.03 -1.23 1.19
N ASP A 38 -4.03 -0.67 1.86
CA ASP A 38 -4.51 -1.09 3.18
C ASP A 38 -6.04 -1.00 3.20
N VAL A 39 -6.63 -1.54 4.26
CA VAL A 39 -8.07 -1.49 4.52
C VAL A 39 -8.59 -0.07 4.44
N TRP A 40 -9.76 0.10 3.85
CA TRP A 40 -10.34 1.44 3.73
C TRP A 40 -10.79 1.97 5.08
N ALA A 41 -11.47 1.18 5.91
CA ALA A 41 -11.83 1.55 7.28
C ALA A 41 -10.81 0.97 8.26
N SER A 42 -10.06 1.85 8.94
CA SER A 42 -9.09 1.42 9.96
C SER A 42 -9.78 0.99 11.26
N MET A 43 -9.03 0.36 12.17
CA MET A 43 -9.54 0.01 13.50
C MET A 43 -10.14 1.24 14.20
N GLY A 44 -11.38 1.10 14.68
CA GLY A 44 -12.16 2.19 15.29
C GLY A 44 -13.00 3.01 14.32
N GLN A 45 -12.99 2.71 13.01
CA GLN A 45 -13.77 3.36 11.96
C GLN A 45 -14.79 2.43 11.31
N GLU A 46 -15.16 1.34 11.97
CA GLU A 46 -15.99 0.27 11.39
C GLU A 46 -17.37 0.78 10.95
N ARG A 47 -17.89 1.81 11.62
CA ARG A 47 -19.18 2.45 11.27
C ARG A 47 -19.16 3.17 9.93
N ASP A 48 -17.98 3.53 9.43
CA ASP A 48 -17.81 4.32 8.22
C ASP A 48 -17.55 3.43 7.00
N GLN A 49 -17.53 2.10 7.16
CA GLN A 49 -17.12 1.14 6.13
C GLN A 49 -17.88 1.31 4.81
N GLU A 50 -19.21 1.40 4.84
CA GLU A 50 -20.04 1.55 3.63
C GLU A 50 -19.84 2.89 2.91
N GLU A 51 -19.61 3.97 3.66
CA GLU A 51 -19.32 5.28 3.08
C GLU A 51 -17.94 5.28 2.44
N ARG A 52 -16.95 4.75 3.15
CA ARG A 52 -15.56 4.67 2.68
C ARG A 52 -15.44 3.75 1.47
N ALA A 53 -16.17 2.64 1.42
CA ALA A 53 -16.21 1.78 0.24
C ALA A 53 -16.71 2.52 -1.03
N ARG A 54 -17.67 3.44 -0.87
CA ARG A 54 -18.13 4.29 -1.99
C ARG A 54 -17.08 5.32 -2.41
N ILE A 55 -16.39 5.93 -1.46
CA ILE A 55 -15.36 6.94 -1.73
C ILE A 55 -14.11 6.33 -2.34
N PHE A 56 -13.62 5.21 -1.78
CA PHE A 56 -12.36 4.58 -2.16
C PHE A 56 -12.49 3.50 -3.22
N GLY A 57 -13.70 3.14 -3.65
CA GLY A 57 -13.92 2.20 -4.75
C GLY A 57 -13.02 2.42 -5.99
N PRO A 58 -12.81 3.67 -6.46
CA PRO A 58 -11.88 3.95 -7.56
C PRO A 58 -10.42 3.54 -7.31
N PHE A 59 -9.99 3.44 -6.04
CA PHE A 59 -8.63 3.09 -5.61
C PHE A 59 -8.42 1.59 -5.38
N GLN A 60 -9.45 0.74 -5.58
CA GLN A 60 -9.31 -0.71 -5.43
C GLN A 60 -8.17 -1.26 -6.30
N ILE A 61 -7.29 -2.06 -5.69
CA ILE A 61 -6.28 -2.81 -6.40
C ILE A 61 -6.95 -3.99 -7.15
N ASN A 62 -7.08 -3.82 -8.46
CA ASN A 62 -7.68 -4.78 -9.39
C ASN A 62 -6.86 -4.91 -10.68
N SER A 63 -7.20 -5.89 -11.52
CA SER A 63 -6.47 -6.21 -12.75
C SER A 63 -6.33 -5.02 -13.71
N ARG A 64 -7.33 -4.14 -13.77
CA ARG A 64 -7.30 -2.92 -14.59
C ARG A 64 -6.31 -1.88 -14.07
N LEU A 65 -6.20 -1.74 -12.75
CA LEU A 65 -5.29 -0.77 -12.15
C LEU A 65 -3.84 -1.27 -12.22
N ILE A 66 -3.60 -2.54 -11.87
CA ILE A 66 -2.24 -3.11 -11.92
C ILE A 66 -1.69 -3.21 -13.35
N SER A 67 -2.54 -3.27 -14.38
CA SER A 67 -2.07 -3.30 -15.78
C SER A 67 -1.43 -1.98 -16.24
N ARG A 68 -1.50 -0.93 -15.43
CA ARG A 68 -0.84 0.37 -15.68
C ARG A 68 0.51 0.49 -14.98
N ALA A 69 0.79 -0.40 -14.03
CA ALA A 69 2.09 -0.54 -13.41
C ALA A 69 3.04 -1.31 -14.33
N ARG A 70 4.29 -1.49 -13.89
CA ARG A 70 5.24 -2.31 -14.63
C ARG A 70 4.80 -3.77 -14.65
N GLU A 71 5.25 -4.51 -15.67
CA GLU A 71 4.88 -5.92 -15.84
C GLU A 71 5.34 -6.78 -14.65
N ASP A 72 6.49 -6.45 -14.08
CA ASP A 72 7.13 -7.09 -12.93
C ASP A 72 6.77 -6.45 -11.58
N ALA A 73 5.81 -5.52 -11.56
CA ALA A 73 5.43 -4.83 -10.33
C ALA A 73 4.84 -5.80 -9.30
N ILE A 74 5.26 -5.68 -8.03
CA ILE A 74 4.73 -6.48 -6.93
C ILE A 74 3.58 -5.77 -6.20
N ILE A 75 2.66 -6.56 -5.64
CA ILE A 75 1.52 -6.08 -4.87
C ILE A 75 1.72 -6.45 -3.39
N MET A 76 1.54 -5.46 -2.52
CA MET A 76 1.75 -5.54 -1.08
C MET A 76 0.51 -5.07 -0.29
N HIS A 77 0.32 -5.63 0.90
CA HIS A 77 -0.76 -5.32 1.83
C HIS A 77 -0.33 -5.69 3.26
N CYS A 78 -0.55 -4.83 4.25
CA CYS A 78 -0.12 -5.06 5.65
C CYS A 78 -0.88 -6.17 6.38
N LEU A 79 -2.11 -6.45 5.95
CA LEU A 79 -3.08 -7.38 6.54
C LEU A 79 -3.67 -6.90 7.88
N PRO A 80 -4.90 -7.33 8.23
CA PRO A 80 -5.82 -8.18 7.45
C PRO A 80 -6.37 -7.46 6.21
N ALA A 81 -6.74 -8.19 5.16
CA ALA A 81 -7.33 -7.64 3.93
C ALA A 81 -8.81 -8.02 3.81
N HIS A 82 -9.63 -7.10 3.33
CA HIS A 82 -11.02 -7.29 2.92
C HIS A 82 -11.09 -7.53 1.41
N ARG A 83 -11.15 -8.81 1.05
CA ARG A 83 -11.33 -9.27 -0.33
C ARG A 83 -12.59 -8.66 -0.95
N GLY A 84 -12.43 -8.01 -2.10
CA GLY A 84 -13.51 -7.32 -2.82
C GLY A 84 -13.68 -5.84 -2.42
N GLU A 85 -12.98 -5.37 -1.39
CA GLU A 85 -12.89 -3.95 -1.01
C GLU A 85 -11.59 -3.34 -1.53
N GLU A 86 -10.56 -3.14 -0.71
CA GLU A 86 -9.32 -2.49 -1.13
C GLU A 86 -8.52 -3.29 -2.17
N ILE A 87 -8.73 -4.60 -2.20
CA ILE A 87 -8.05 -5.53 -3.10
C ILE A 87 -9.02 -6.62 -3.57
N THR A 88 -8.99 -6.92 -4.86
CA THR A 88 -9.81 -8.00 -5.42
C THR A 88 -9.24 -9.38 -5.07
N ASP A 89 -10.12 -10.38 -5.03
CA ASP A 89 -9.75 -11.78 -4.81
C ASP A 89 -8.70 -12.30 -5.80
N GLU A 90 -8.86 -11.95 -7.07
CA GLU A 90 -7.94 -12.31 -8.15
C GLU A 90 -6.53 -11.79 -7.86
N ILE A 91 -6.40 -10.53 -7.43
CA ILE A 91 -5.07 -9.95 -7.15
C ILE A 91 -4.46 -10.57 -5.90
N MET A 92 -5.23 -10.84 -4.85
CA MET A 92 -4.68 -11.52 -3.66
C MET A 92 -4.06 -12.88 -3.98
N SER A 93 -4.56 -13.57 -5.01
CA SER A 93 -4.02 -14.86 -5.48
C SER A 93 -3.07 -14.75 -6.67
N HIS A 94 -2.76 -13.54 -7.14
CA HIS A 94 -1.89 -13.32 -8.29
C HIS A 94 -0.43 -13.66 -7.94
N PRO A 95 0.36 -14.27 -8.84
CA PRO A 95 1.79 -14.52 -8.62
C PRO A 95 2.67 -13.31 -8.27
N ARG A 96 2.17 -12.08 -8.46
CA ARG A 96 2.86 -10.82 -8.17
C ARG A 96 2.52 -10.29 -6.78
N CYS A 97 1.54 -10.91 -6.13
CA CYS A 97 1.10 -10.58 -4.80
C CYS A 97 2.00 -11.26 -3.78
N VAL A 98 2.82 -10.47 -3.08
CA VAL A 98 3.85 -10.96 -2.14
C VAL A 98 3.42 -10.76 -0.68
N ILE A 99 2.11 -10.69 -0.42
CA ILE A 99 1.53 -10.35 0.89
C ILE A 99 2.00 -11.31 1.99
N TYR A 100 2.16 -12.60 1.70
CA TYR A 100 2.60 -13.58 2.70
C TYR A 100 4.09 -13.46 3.02
N ASP A 101 4.94 -13.29 2.01
CA ASP A 101 6.37 -13.03 2.21
C ASP A 101 6.58 -11.72 2.98
N GLN A 102 5.80 -10.68 2.65
CA GLN A 102 5.76 -9.43 3.39
C GLN A 102 5.39 -9.65 4.87
N ALA A 103 4.38 -10.46 5.14
CA ALA A 103 3.96 -10.77 6.51
C ALA A 103 5.04 -11.55 7.27
N GLU A 104 5.67 -12.56 6.66
CA GLU A 104 6.78 -13.32 7.24
C GLU A 104 7.97 -12.42 7.57
N ASN A 105 8.31 -11.50 6.65
CA ASN A 105 9.44 -10.57 6.81
C ASN A 105 9.33 -9.66 8.04
N ARG A 106 8.14 -9.51 8.64
CA ARG A 106 7.99 -8.83 9.95
C ARG A 106 8.83 -9.49 11.03
N LEU A 107 8.89 -10.82 11.07
CA LEU A 107 9.69 -11.57 12.05
C LEU A 107 11.18 -11.21 11.92
N HIS A 108 11.69 -11.22 10.70
CA HIS A 108 13.11 -10.99 10.42
C HIS A 108 13.50 -9.53 10.68
N ALA A 109 12.71 -8.59 10.19
CA ALA A 109 12.93 -7.16 10.41
C ALA A 109 12.91 -6.83 11.91
N GLN A 110 11.92 -7.34 12.66
CA GLN A 110 11.82 -7.07 14.10
C GLN A 110 12.96 -7.70 14.90
N LYS A 111 13.43 -8.91 14.54
CA LYS A 111 14.65 -9.49 15.14
C LYS A 111 15.87 -8.58 14.95
N ALA A 112 16.03 -7.99 13.77
CA ALA A 112 17.13 -7.08 13.49
C ALA A 112 17.03 -5.78 14.30
N VAL A 113 15.83 -5.18 14.39
CA VAL A 113 15.59 -3.98 15.21
C VAL A 113 15.88 -4.25 16.69
N LEU A 114 15.39 -5.37 17.23
CA LEU A 114 15.67 -5.75 18.62
C LEU A 114 17.18 -5.91 18.84
N LYS A 115 17.89 -6.62 17.97
CA LYS A 115 19.34 -6.74 18.08
C LYS A 115 20.03 -5.38 18.07
N PHE A 116 19.59 -4.46 17.20
CA PHE A 116 20.18 -3.12 17.09
C PHE A 116 19.95 -2.26 18.35
N LEU A 117 18.77 -2.35 18.98
CA LEU A 117 18.43 -1.53 20.15
C LEU A 117 18.98 -2.07 21.48
N TYR A 118 19.24 -3.37 21.57
CA TYR A 118 19.73 -4.03 22.78
C TYR A 118 21.26 -4.28 22.77
N GLN A 119 21.99 -3.64 21.86
CA GLN A 119 23.46 -3.64 21.78
C GLN A 119 24.01 -2.27 22.18
#